data_AF-A0A151JBH4-F1
#
_entry.id   AF-A0A151JBH4-F1
#
_cell.length_a   1.000
_cell.length_b   1.000
_cell.length_c   1.000
_cell.angle_alpha   90.00
_cell.angle_beta   90.00
_cell.angle_gamma   90.00
#
_symmetry.space_group_name_H-M   'P 1'
#
loop_
_entity.id
_entity.type
_entity.pdbx_description
1 polymer ?
#
loop_
_entity_poly.entity_id
_entity_poly.type
_entity_poly.pdbx_seq_one_letter_code
_entity_poly.pdbx_strand_id
1 'polypeptide(L)' 'ILMLLGKQWFHDRKLIGPTFHFSILYQFAVVLSEKTEILTKCLEKKIKDNSGKAVDIFPFINNATLDIICGNVAYF' A
#
# COMPACT_ATOMS: atom_id res chain seq x y z
N ILE A 1 -17.70 7.28 4.50
CA ILE A 1 -17.15 8.67 4.54
C ILE A 1 -17.32 9.40 3.22
N LEU A 2 -16.80 8.89 2.10
CA LEU A 2 -16.79 9.63 0.82
C LEU A 2 -18.18 10.00 0.27
N MET A 3 -19.19 9.16 0.52
CA MET A 3 -20.58 9.42 0.11
C MET A 3 -21.42 10.12 1.19
N LEU A 4 -20.83 10.46 2.35
CA LEU A 4 -21.56 11.07 3.47
C LEU A 4 -21.50 12.59 3.38
N LEU A 5 -22.55 13.27 3.88
CA LEU A 5 -22.66 14.73 3.86
C LEU A 5 -22.90 15.31 5.27
N GLY A 6 -22.60 16.60 5.42
CA GLY A 6 -22.94 17.40 6.60
C GLY A 6 -22.41 16.84 7.92
N LYS A 7 -23.28 16.81 8.94
CA LYS A 7 -22.92 16.41 10.31
C LYS A 7 -22.38 14.98 10.40
N GLN A 8 -22.92 14.06 9.60
CA GLN A 8 -22.49 12.66 9.59
C GLN A 8 -21.07 12.51 9.05
N TRP A 9 -20.76 13.17 7.93
CA TRP A 9 -19.39 13.20 7.40
C TRP A 9 -18.40 13.79 8.40
N PHE A 10 -18.77 14.89 9.06
CA PHE A 10 -17.91 15.56 10.03
C PHE A 10 -17.63 14.66 11.25
N HIS A 11 -18.68 14.03 11.77
CA HIS A 11 -18.57 13.06 12.86
C HIS A 11 -17.62 11.90 12.51
N ASP A 12 -17.87 11.24 11.38
CA ASP A 12 -17.11 10.03 11.00
C ASP A 12 -15.67 10.37 10.62
N ARG A 13 -15.42 11.52 9.97
CA ARG A 13 -14.05 11.98 9.67
C ARG A 13 -13.28 12.35 10.93
N LYS A 14 -13.94 12.93 11.93
CA LYS A 14 -13.32 13.23 13.23
C LYS A 14 -12.90 11.95 13.96
N LEU A 15 -13.70 10.88 13.85
CA LEU A 15 -13.37 9.57 14.43
C LEU A 15 -12.15 8.92 13.77
N ILE A 16 -11.97 9.13 12.46
CA ILE A 16 -10.89 8.49 11.67
C ILE A 16 -9.59 9.29 11.70
N GLY A 17 -9.63 10.61 11.85
CA GLY A 17 -8.43 11.46 11.90
C GLY A 17 -7.28 10.92 12.77
N PRO A 18 -7.53 10.39 13.98
CA PRO A 18 -6.49 9.82 14.83
C PRO A 18 -5.68 8.68 14.20
N THR A 19 -6.24 7.90 13.25
CA THR A 19 -5.51 6.80 12.58
C THR A 19 -4.39 7.30 11.68
N PHE A 20 -4.38 8.59 11.35
CA PHE A 20 -3.35 9.25 10.55
C PHE A 20 -2.39 10.09 11.40
N HIS A 21 -2.37 9.88 12.72
CA HIS A 21 -1.35 10.47 13.59
C HIS A 21 0.03 9.85 13.30
N PHE A 22 1.11 10.64 13.38
CA PHE A 22 2.46 10.21 13.00
C PHE A 22 2.91 8.93 13.69
N SER A 23 2.57 8.72 14.96
CA SER A 23 2.91 7.49 15.69
C SER A 23 2.36 6.22 15.02
N ILE A 24 1.21 6.31 14.36
CA ILE A 24 0.59 5.21 13.62
C ILE A 24 1.19 5.15 12.21
N LEU A 25 1.41 6.30 11.56
CA LEU A 25 2.07 6.35 10.25
C LEU A 25 3.46 5.71 10.27
N TYR A 26 4.22 5.85 11.36
CA TYR A 26 5.50 5.16 11.52
C TYR A 26 5.36 3.63 11.54
N GLN A 27 4.28 3.09 12.10
CA GLN A 27 4.01 1.64 12.05
C GLN A 27 3.68 1.20 10.62
N PHE A 28 2.92 2.01 9.88
CA PHE A 28 2.66 1.75 8.46
C PHE A 28 3.94 1.81 7.61
N ALA A 29 4.90 2.68 7.93
CA ALA A 29 6.17 2.77 7.21
C ALA A 29 6.95 1.44 7.20
N VAL A 30 6.86 0.65 8.29
CA VAL A 30 7.44 -0.70 8.36
C VAL A 30 6.81 -1.62 7.32
N VAL A 31 5.47 -1.67 7.27
CA VAL A 31 4.72 -2.46 6.29
C VAL A 31 5.05 -2.02 4.86
N LEU A 32 5.11 -0.71 4.61
CA LEU A 32 5.51 -0.18 3.30
C LEU A 32 6.90 -0.66 2.89
N SER A 33 7.87 -0.63 3.80
CA SER A 33 9.24 -1.08 3.53
C SER A 33 9.25 -2.56 3.15
N GLU A 34 8.62 -3.42 3.96
CA GLU A 34 8.55 -4.86 3.70
C GLU A 34 7.90 -5.18 2.34
N LYS A 35 6.80 -4.51 1.99
CA LYS A 35 6.14 -4.73 0.69
C LYS A 35 6.93 -4.18 -0.49
N THR A 36 7.66 -3.10 -0.29
CA THR A 36 8.54 -2.54 -1.33
C THR A 36 9.72 -3.46 -1.63
N GLU A 37 10.26 -4.16 -0.63
CA GLU A 37 11.29 -5.19 -0.85
C GLU A 37 10.76 -6.36 -1.68
N ILE A 38 9.54 -6.83 -1.40
CA ILE A 38 8.89 -7.90 -2.19
C ILE A 38 8.65 -7.42 -3.63
N LEU A 39 8.12 -6.22 -3.81
CA LEU A 39 7.92 -5.59 -5.12
C LEU A 39 9.23 -5.55 -5.93
N THR A 40 10.34 -5.15 -5.29
CA THR A 40 11.65 -5.07 -5.94
C THR A 40 12.10 -6.44 -6.42
N LYS A 41 11.98 -7.48 -5.58
CA LYS A 41 12.30 -8.88 -5.95
C LYS A 41 11.44 -9.37 -7.13
N CYS A 42 10.15 -9.03 -7.15
CA CYS A 42 9.25 -9.38 -8.24
C CYS A 42 9.65 -8.69 -9.56
N LEU A 43 10.00 -7.40 -9.51
CA LEU A 43 10.46 -6.64 -10.67
C LEU A 43 11.80 -7.16 -11.19
N GLU A 44 12.77 -7.41 -10.31
CA GLU A 44 14.07 -7.99 -10.68
C GLU A 44 13.92 -9.33 -11.40
N LYS A 45 13.04 -10.21 -10.89
CA LYS A 45 12.70 -11.47 -11.56
C LYS A 45 12.11 -11.22 -12.94
N LYS A 46 11.15 -10.30 -13.05
CA LYS A 46 10.50 -9.99 -14.33
C LYS A 46 11.48 -9.40 -15.36
N ILE A 47 12.41 -8.56 -14.92
CA ILE A 47 13.47 -7.99 -15.75
C ILE A 47 14.40 -9.10 -16.26
N LYS A 48 14.82 -10.02 -15.38
CA LYS A 48 15.64 -11.18 -15.76
C LYS A 48 14.94 -12.06 -16.81
N ASP A 49 13.65 -12.34 -16.61
CA ASP A 49 12.84 -13.16 -17.53
C ASP A 49 12.59 -12.46 -18.89
N ASN A 50 12.70 -11.13 -18.96
CA ASN A 50 12.40 -10.32 -20.15
C ASN A 50 13.59 -9.44 -20.56
N SER A 51 14.81 -9.97 -20.49
CA SER A 51 16.04 -9.23 -20.80
C SER A 51 15.94 -8.43 -22.10
N GLY A 52 16.13 -7.10 -21.99
CA GLY A 52 16.09 -6.17 -23.12
C GLY A 52 14.71 -5.66 -23.53
N LYS A 53 13.63 -6.05 -22.84
CA LYS A 53 12.25 -5.56 -23.10
C LYS A 53 11.78 -4.62 -22.00
N ALA A 54 10.91 -3.67 -22.38
CA ALA A 54 10.20 -2.85 -21.41
C ALA A 54 9.31 -3.74 -20.51
N VAL A 55 9.26 -3.39 -19.22
CA VAL A 55 8.41 -4.05 -18.23
C VAL A 55 7.26 -3.10 -17.89
N ASP A 56 6.02 -3.56 -18.04
CA ASP A 56 4.87 -2.86 -17.49
C ASP A 56 4.85 -3.04 -15.96
N ILE A 57 5.11 -1.95 -15.25
CA ILE A 57 5.16 -1.93 -13.79
C ILE A 57 3.79 -1.80 -13.14
N PHE A 58 2.77 -1.36 -13.88
CA PHE A 58 1.46 -1.02 -13.31
C PHE A 58 0.82 -2.17 -12.52
N PRO A 59 0.83 -3.43 -13.01
CA PRO A 59 0.30 -4.57 -12.26
C PRO A 59 1.06 -4.83 -10.95
N PHE A 60 2.38 -4.62 -10.95
CA PHE A 60 3.21 -4.83 -9.77
C PHE A 60 2.94 -3.78 -8.70
N ILE A 61 2.83 -2.52 -9.09
CA ILE A 61 2.48 -1.41 -8.20
C ILE A 61 1.07 -1.58 -7.63
N ASN A 62 0.10 -1.99 -8.45
CA ASN A 62 -1.26 -2.21 -7.99
C ASN A 62 -1.32 -3.31 -6.92
N ASN A 63 -0.65 -4.44 -7.16
CA ASN A 63 -0.58 -5.54 -6.19
C ASN A 63 0.14 -5.11 -4.90
N ALA A 64 1.29 -4.44 -5.00
CA ALA A 64 2.01 -3.96 -3.83
C ALA A 64 1.18 -2.95 -3.01
N THR A 65 0.43 -2.08 -3.68
CA THR A 65 -0.47 -1.11 -3.03
C THR A 65 -1.58 -1.82 -2.27
N LEU A 66 -2.18 -2.87 -2.85
CA LEU A 66 -3.18 -3.69 -2.17
C LEU A 66 -2.59 -4.42 -0.95
N ASP A 67 -1.39 -4.99 -1.07
CA ASP A 67 -0.72 -5.65 0.05
C ASP A 67 -0.40 -4.68 1.20
N ILE A 68 -0.03 -3.44 0.88
CA ILE A 68 0.22 -2.38 1.87
C ILE A 68 -1.07 -1.98 2.59
N ILE A 69 -2.16 -1.71 1.84
CA ILE A 69 -3.42 -1.21 2.41
C ILE A 69 -4.14 -2.31 3.21
N CYS A 70 -4.11 -3.56 2.74
CA CYS A 70 -4.71 -4.69 3.44
C CYS A 70 -3.87 -5.16 4.63
N GLY A 71 -2.62 -4.72 4.75
CA GLY A 71 -1.70 -5.16 5.81
C GLY A 71 -1.41 -6.66 5.73
N ASN A 72 -1.45 -7.24 4.53
CA ASN A 72 -1.24 -8.68 4.33
C ASN A 72 0.19 -9.04 4.74
N VAL A 73 0.42 -9.53 5.96
CA VAL A 73 1.64 -10.28 6.26
C VAL A 73 1.52 -11.58 5.48
N ALA A 74 2.35 -11.78 4.46
CA ALA A 74 2.41 -13.08 3.82
C ALA A 74 2.86 -14.04 4.92
N TYR A 75 1.92 -14.83 5.45
CA TYR A 75 2.23 -15.93 6.33
C TYR A 75 3.15 -16.86 5.54
N PHE A 76 4.35 -17.07 6.07
CA PHE A 76 5.21 -18.16 5.66
C PHE A 76 4.51 -19.49 5.89
#